data_AF-C6M5Y8-F1
#
_entry.id   AF-C6M5Y8-F1
#
_cell.length_a   1.000
_cell.length_b   1.000
_cell.length_c   1.000
_cell.angle_alpha   90.00
_cell.angle_beta   90.00
_cell.angle_gamma   90.00
#
_symmetry.space_group_name_H-M   'P 1'
#
loop_
_entity.id
_entity.type
_entity.pdbx_description
1 polymer ?
#
loop_
_entity_poly.entity_id
_entity_poly.type
_entity_poly.pdbx_seq_one_letter_code
_entity_poly.pdbx_strand_id
1 'polypeptide(L)'
;MIARSGFGELFVWNSNLGTQYELDPIRGWIFKRDTDFSDWIQDGRDGEVIDGFFGFQVYEELDTQDNDGNPLFQRCVELWGPLAENEMFTFAPYPFISDSQTLDAILKADLFINFDIVRQMKEPEILTTRDLLRKGWGI
;
A
#
# COMPACT_ATOMS: atom_id res chain seq x y z
N MET A 1 -6.74 -2.80 10.75
CA MET A 1 -5.60 -3.17 9.89
C MET A 1 -5.26 -4.62 10.18
N ILE A 2 -4.98 -5.43 9.15
CA ILE A 2 -4.56 -6.83 9.31
C ILE A 2 -3.11 -7.07 8.88
N ALA A 3 -2.56 -6.21 8.02
CA ALA A 3 -1.17 -6.26 7.60
C ALA A 3 -0.72 -4.88 7.07
N ARG A 4 0.58 -4.73 6.87
CA ARG A 4 1.17 -3.60 6.14
C ARG A 4 2.32 -4.06 5.25
N SER A 5 2.59 -3.32 4.17
CA SER A 5 3.81 -3.51 3.37
C SER A 5 5.02 -2.77 3.95
N GLY A 6 6.19 -2.98 3.35
CA GLY A 6 7.42 -2.26 3.69
C GLY A 6 7.36 -0.75 3.37
N PHE A 7 6.52 -0.38 2.42
CA PHE A 7 6.25 1.01 2.00
C PHE A 7 5.00 1.60 2.64
N GLY A 8 4.47 0.95 3.67
CA GLY A 8 3.38 1.46 4.49
C GLY A 8 1.99 1.32 3.88
N GLU A 9 1.80 0.56 2.80
CA GLU A 9 0.44 0.19 2.35
C GLU A 9 -0.27 -0.54 3.49
N LEU A 10 -1.49 -0.13 3.80
CA LEU A 10 -2.27 -0.70 4.90
C LEU A 10 -3.39 -1.56 4.34
N PHE A 11 -3.37 -2.84 4.71
CA PHE A 11 -4.44 -3.77 4.38
C PHE A 11 -5.49 -3.76 5.49
N VAL A 12 -6.73 -3.38 5.15
CA VAL A 12 -7.80 -3.15 6.12
C VAL A 12 -8.81 -4.28 6.08
N TRP A 13 -9.14 -4.79 7.27
CA TRP A 13 -10.28 -5.69 7.45
C TRP A 13 -11.51 -4.91 7.88
N ASN A 14 -12.60 -5.11 7.13
CA ASN A 14 -13.93 -4.64 7.47
C ASN A 14 -14.80 -5.85 7.85
N SER A 15 -15.50 -5.78 8.98
CA SER A 15 -16.31 -6.89 9.49
C SER A 15 -17.52 -7.26 8.62
N ASN A 16 -17.84 -6.46 7.61
CA ASN A 16 -18.95 -6.70 6.68
C ASN A 16 -18.48 -6.87 5.22
N LEU A 17 -17.27 -6.42 4.88
CA LEU A 17 -16.77 -6.33 3.50
C LEU A 17 -15.42 -7.05 3.29
N GLY A 18 -14.77 -7.51 4.37
CA GLY A 18 -13.49 -8.20 4.31
C GLY A 18 -12.35 -7.27 3.97
N THR A 19 -11.48 -7.70 3.04
CA THR A 19 -10.25 -6.98 2.63
C THR A 19 -10.47 -6.00 1.47
N GLN A 20 -11.68 -5.46 1.33
CA GLN A 20 -12.05 -4.61 0.19
C GLN A 20 -11.25 -3.30 0.09
N TYR A 21 -10.71 -2.81 1.21
CA TYR A 21 -10.03 -1.52 1.26
C TYR A 21 -8.55 -1.66 1.59
N GLU A 22 -7.76 -0.84 0.90
CA GLU A 22 -6.33 -0.69 1.08
C GLU A 22 -5.97 0.79 1.06
N LEU A 23 -5.02 1.21 1.90
CA LEU A 23 -4.51 2.57 1.89
C LEU A 23 -3.09 2.57 1.36
N ASP A 24 -2.81 3.40 0.37
CA ASP A 24 -1.47 3.65 -0.14
C ASP A 24 -1.05 5.08 0.26
N PRO A 25 -0.26 5.22 1.34
CA PRO A 25 0.14 6.52 1.85
C PRO A 25 1.19 7.19 0.97
N ILE A 26 2.02 6.45 0.25
CA ILE A 26 3.07 7.07 -0.57
C ILE A 26 2.46 7.76 -1.79
N ARG A 27 1.32 7.27 -2.31
CA ARG A 27 0.56 7.93 -3.39
C ARG A 27 -0.58 8.80 -2.89
N GLY A 28 -0.96 8.67 -1.62
CA GLY A 28 -2.11 9.36 -1.01
C GLY A 28 -3.44 8.82 -1.53
N TRP A 29 -3.55 7.50 -1.67
CA TRP A 29 -4.70 6.80 -2.23
C TRP A 29 -5.41 5.93 -1.19
N ILE A 30 -6.71 5.77 -1.40
CA ILE A 30 -7.52 4.71 -0.78
C ILE A 30 -8.04 3.86 -1.93
N PHE A 31 -7.55 2.63 -2.04
CA PHE A 31 -8.00 1.71 -3.06
C PHE A 31 -9.16 0.86 -2.56
N LYS A 32 -10.25 0.88 -3.31
CA LYS A 32 -11.40 -0.02 -3.14
C LYS A 32 -11.31 -1.10 -4.21
N ARG A 33 -10.99 -2.31 -3.78
CA ARG A 33 -10.97 -3.51 -4.63
C ARG A 33 -12.40 -3.84 -5.07
N ASP A 34 -12.55 -4.39 -6.28
CA ASP A 34 -13.86 -4.85 -6.77
C ASP A 34 -14.36 -6.10 -6.04
N THR A 35 -13.45 -6.83 -5.38
CA THR A 35 -13.79 -7.99 -4.59
C THR A 35 -14.74 -7.61 -3.45
N ASP A 36 -15.85 -8.34 -3.35
CA ASP A 36 -16.84 -8.21 -2.29
C ASP A 36 -16.97 -9.56 -1.59
N PHE A 37 -16.63 -9.59 -0.31
CA PHE A 37 -16.70 -10.79 0.53
C PHE A 37 -17.91 -10.78 1.48
N SER A 38 -18.86 -9.85 1.31
CA SER A 38 -19.99 -9.69 2.22
C SER A 38 -20.82 -10.97 2.39
N ASP A 39 -21.13 -11.68 1.31
CA ASP A 39 -21.85 -12.96 1.37
C ASP A 39 -21.06 -14.02 2.18
N TRP A 40 -19.76 -14.12 1.94
CA TRP A 40 -18.90 -15.09 2.64
C TRP A 40 -18.80 -14.78 4.13
N ILE A 41 -18.71 -13.50 4.48
CA ILE A 41 -18.66 -13.05 5.86
C ILE A 41 -20.00 -13.32 6.56
N GLN A 42 -21.13 -13.06 5.90
CA GLN A 42 -22.45 -13.39 6.44
C GLN A 42 -22.62 -14.89 6.71
N ASP A 43 -22.01 -15.73 5.88
CA ASP A 43 -21.98 -17.19 6.04
C ASP A 43 -20.97 -17.67 7.11
N GLY A 44 -20.28 -16.76 7.81
CA GLY A 44 -19.30 -17.10 8.85
C GLY A 44 -17.99 -17.65 8.31
N ARG A 45 -17.63 -17.30 7.07
CA ARG A 45 -16.40 -17.73 6.38
C ARG A 45 -15.33 -16.63 6.39
N ASP A 46 -15.31 -15.80 7.42
CA ASP A 46 -14.32 -14.75 7.63
C ASP A 46 -12.88 -15.28 7.67
N GLY A 47 -12.68 -16.43 8.32
CA GLY A 47 -11.38 -17.11 8.35
C GLY A 47 -10.85 -17.45 6.95
N GLU A 48 -11.71 -17.94 6.05
CA GLU A 48 -11.31 -18.28 4.67
C GLU A 48 -10.91 -17.06 3.85
N VAL A 49 -11.56 -15.92 4.09
CA VAL A 49 -11.22 -14.65 3.44
C VAL A 49 -9.86 -14.14 3.94
N ILE A 50 -9.59 -14.25 5.24
CA ILE A 50 -8.29 -13.88 5.83
C ILE A 50 -7.18 -14.81 5.32
N ASP A 51 -7.41 -16.11 5.32
CA ASP A 51 -6.45 -17.10 4.80
C ASP A 51 -6.16 -16.86 3.32
N GLY A 52 -7.20 -16.59 2.52
CA GLY A 52 -7.05 -16.20 1.13
C GLY A 52 -6.21 -14.94 0.96
N PHE A 53 -6.48 -13.90 1.76
CA PHE A 53 -5.69 -12.67 1.72
C PHE A 53 -4.20 -12.95 1.89
N PHE A 54 -3.80 -13.68 2.95
CA PHE A 54 -2.38 -13.99 3.19
C PHE A 54 -1.81 -14.99 2.17
N GLY A 55 -2.62 -15.95 1.70
CA GLY A 55 -2.18 -16.98 0.76
C GLY A 55 -1.92 -16.49 -0.67
N PHE A 56 -2.50 -15.35 -1.07
CA PHE A 56 -2.32 -14.78 -2.41
C PHE A 56 -1.34 -13.60 -2.45
N GLN A 57 -0.73 -13.19 -1.33
CA GLN A 57 0.28 -12.13 -1.36
C GLN A 57 1.55 -12.61 -2.06
N VAL A 58 2.03 -11.84 -3.03
CA VAL A 58 3.31 -12.06 -3.72
C VAL A 58 4.23 -10.87 -3.49
N TYR A 59 5.54 -11.14 -3.38
CA TYR A 59 6.54 -10.13 -3.03
C TYR A 59 6.54 -8.97 -4.02
N GLU A 60 6.39 -9.26 -5.31
CA GLU A 60 6.42 -8.29 -6.40
C GLU A 60 5.25 -7.30 -6.33
N GLU A 61 4.11 -7.69 -5.77
CA GLU A 61 2.94 -6.83 -5.58
C GLU A 61 3.03 -5.99 -4.30
N LEU A 62 3.92 -6.34 -3.37
CA LEU A 62 4.13 -5.64 -2.09
C LEU A 62 5.34 -4.70 -2.11
N ASP A 63 6.16 -4.76 -3.15
CA ASP A 63 7.33 -3.91 -3.34
C ASP A 63 6.97 -2.67 -4.16
N THR A 64 7.70 -1.58 -3.95
CA THR A 64 7.65 -0.40 -4.81
C THR A 64 8.86 -0.39 -5.73
N GLN A 65 8.69 0.09 -6.96
CA GLN A 65 9.75 0.13 -7.95
C GLN A 65 10.31 1.55 -8.09
N ASP A 66 11.58 1.65 -8.46
CA ASP A 66 12.15 2.90 -8.95
C ASP A 66 11.68 3.21 -10.38
N ASN A 67 12.04 4.39 -10.88
CA ASN A 67 11.71 4.83 -12.24
C ASN A 67 12.22 3.89 -13.35
N ASP A 68 13.23 3.06 -13.06
CA ASP A 68 13.78 2.06 -13.99
C ASP A 68 13.09 0.69 -13.85
N GLY A 69 12.06 0.58 -13.01
CA GLY A 69 11.28 -0.64 -12.78
C GLY A 69 11.93 -1.63 -11.83
N ASN A 70 12.99 -1.26 -11.11
CA ASN A 70 13.68 -2.16 -10.20
C ASN A 70 13.03 -2.15 -8.81
N PRO A 71 12.83 -3.32 -8.15
CA PRO A 71 12.27 -3.41 -6.81
C PRO A 71 13.14 -2.71 -5.76
N LEU A 72 12.54 -1.99 -4.82
CA LEU A 72 13.27 -1.14 -3.87
C LEU A 72 13.46 -1.78 -2.50
N PHE A 73 12.51 -2.59 -2.01
CA PHE A 73 12.49 -3.01 -0.61
C PHE A 73 13.80 -3.67 -0.16
N GLN A 74 14.29 -4.66 -0.88
CA GLN A 74 15.54 -5.36 -0.53
C GLN A 74 16.75 -4.40 -0.53
N ARG A 75 16.84 -3.51 -1.53
CA ARG A 75 17.90 -2.49 -1.60
C ARG A 75 17.81 -1.49 -0.45
N CYS A 76 16.60 -1.18 0.01
CA CYS A 76 16.39 -0.35 1.19
C CYS A 76 16.84 -1.05 2.48
N VAL A 77 16.54 -2.33 2.63
CA VAL A 77 17.01 -3.13 3.77
C VAL A 77 18.54 -3.22 3.80
N GLU A 78 19.19 -3.33 2.65
CA GLU A 78 20.65 -3.35 2.56
C GLU A 78 21.29 -2.01 2.98
N LEU A 79 20.64 -0.88 2.72
CA LEU A 79 21.15 0.45 3.08
C LEU A 79 20.83 0.87 4.52
N TRP A 80 19.61 0.61 4.99
CA TRP A 80 19.10 1.13 6.26
C TRP A 80 18.82 0.06 7.33
N GLY A 81 19.02 -1.22 6.98
CA GLY A 81 18.65 -2.35 7.82
C GLY A 81 17.15 -2.66 7.76
N PRO A 82 16.72 -3.74 8.45
CA PRO A 82 15.32 -4.12 8.52
C PRO A 82 14.47 -3.06 9.23
N LEU A 83 13.18 -3.01 8.85
CA LEU A 83 12.18 -2.15 9.49
C LEU A 83 11.79 -2.70 10.87
N ALA A 84 11.68 -1.81 11.86
CA ALA A 84 10.95 -2.08 13.08
C ALA A 84 9.42 -2.06 12.84
N GLU A 85 8.65 -2.45 13.85
CA GLU A 85 7.18 -2.57 13.75
C GLU A 85 6.49 -1.27 13.30
N ASN A 86 6.96 -0.13 13.79
CA ASN A 86 6.44 1.21 13.49
C ASN A 86 7.23 1.93 12.39
N GLU A 87 8.11 1.25 11.65
CA GLU A 87 8.91 1.86 10.58
C GLU A 87 8.42 1.46 9.18
N MET A 88 8.61 2.36 8.23
CA MET A 88 8.41 2.14 6.80
C MET A 88 9.52 2.77 5.98
N PHE A 89 9.66 2.32 4.73
CA PHE A 89 10.37 3.09 3.70
C PHE A 89 9.39 4.02 3.00
N THR A 90 9.82 5.24 2.70
CA THR A 90 9.00 6.24 2.00
C THR A 90 9.87 7.16 1.17
N PHE A 91 9.26 7.93 0.27
CA PHE A 91 9.96 8.90 -0.57
C PHE A 91 9.91 10.30 0.03
N ALA A 92 11.00 11.05 -0.09
CA ALA A 92 11.03 12.49 0.11
C ALA A 92 11.84 13.16 -1.01
N PRO A 93 11.21 13.94 -1.90
CA PRO A 93 9.78 14.26 -1.97
C PRO A 93 8.91 13.06 -2.39
N TYR A 94 7.61 13.09 -2.05
CA TYR A 94 6.66 12.02 -2.40
C TYR A 94 6.34 11.97 -3.91
N PRO A 95 5.92 10.81 -4.44
CA PRO A 95 5.57 10.61 -5.86
C PRO A 95 4.48 11.56 -6.39
N PHE A 96 3.59 12.07 -5.53
CA PHE A 96 2.57 13.04 -5.94
C PHE A 96 3.07 14.50 -5.98
N ILE A 97 4.33 14.73 -5.59
CA ILE A 97 5.03 16.03 -5.68
C ILE A 97 6.10 16.00 -6.77
N SER A 98 6.74 14.85 -6.97
CA SER A 98 7.87 14.66 -7.88
C SER A 98 7.81 13.31 -8.56
N ASP A 99 8.16 13.25 -9.84
CA ASP A 99 8.28 12.00 -10.59
C ASP A 99 9.59 11.24 -10.30
N SER A 100 10.45 11.73 -9.40
CA SER A 100 11.72 11.10 -9.05
C SER A 100 11.53 10.00 -8.00
N GLN A 101 11.15 8.79 -8.44
CA GLN A 101 11.16 7.60 -7.58
C GLN A 101 12.50 6.87 -7.75
N THR A 102 13.46 7.22 -6.92
CA THR A 102 14.82 6.65 -6.94
C THR A 102 15.22 6.19 -5.54
N LEU A 103 16.21 5.30 -5.45
CA LEU A 103 16.68 4.78 -4.18
C LEU A 103 17.24 5.88 -3.26
N ASP A 104 17.89 6.91 -3.82
CA ASP A 104 18.42 8.05 -3.05
C ASP A 104 17.33 9.00 -2.51
N ALA A 105 16.12 8.95 -3.08
CA ALA A 105 14.97 9.68 -2.58
C ALA A 105 14.23 8.95 -1.45
N ILE A 106 14.65 7.73 -1.10
CA ILE A 106 14.03 6.93 -0.03
C ILE A 106 14.64 7.28 1.32
N LEU A 107 13.79 7.28 2.34
CA LEU A 107 14.20 7.31 3.75
C LEU A 107 13.43 6.29 4.58
N LYS A 108 14.02 5.88 5.69
CA LYS A 108 13.35 5.10 6.74
C LYS A 108 12.64 6.05 7.70
N ALA A 109 11.32 5.93 7.85
CA ALA A 109 10.47 6.82 8.63
C ALA A 109 9.62 6.08 9.65
N ASP A 110 9.16 6.80 10.66
CA ASP A 110 8.03 6.37 11.49
C ASP A 110 6.74 6.38 10.65
N LEU A 111 6.03 5.27 10.70
CA LEU A 111 4.80 4.99 9.96
C LEU A 111 3.71 6.03 10.24
N PHE A 112 3.46 6.33 11.52
CA PHE A 112 2.35 7.19 11.92
C PHE A 112 2.65 8.65 11.60
N ILE A 113 3.89 9.10 11.85
CA ILE A 113 4.33 10.44 11.47
C ILE A 113 4.22 10.64 9.95
N ASN A 114 4.64 9.65 9.16
CA ASN A 114 4.53 9.72 7.71
C ASN A 114 3.07 9.89 7.25
N PHE A 115 2.12 9.17 7.87
CA PHE A 115 0.70 9.30 7.53
C PHE A 115 0.14 10.68 7.86
N ASP A 116 0.51 11.25 9.00
CA ASP A 116 0.11 12.60 9.38
C ASP A 116 0.67 13.65 8.41
N ILE A 117 1.91 13.47 7.93
CA ILE A 117 2.51 14.35 6.91
C ILE A 117 1.74 14.25 5.60
N VAL A 118 1.55 13.04 5.06
CA VAL A 118 0.85 12.84 3.79
C VAL A 118 -0.55 13.46 3.83
N ARG A 119 -1.29 13.22 4.92
CA ARG A 119 -2.65 13.75 5.11
C ARG A 119 -2.71 15.28 5.13
N GLN A 120 -1.66 15.94 5.59
CA GLN A 120 -1.58 17.40 5.57
C GLN A 120 -1.24 17.96 4.18
N MET A 121 -0.60 17.16 3.33
CA MET A 121 -0.15 17.60 2.01
C MET A 121 -1.11 17.24 0.87
N LYS A 122 -1.88 16.16 1.02
CA LYS A 122 -2.76 15.65 -0.02
C LYS A 122 -4.04 15.07 0.58
N GLU A 123 -5.18 15.52 0.06
CA GLU A 123 -6.46 14.88 0.32
C GLU A 123 -6.46 13.46 -0.29
N PRO A 124 -6.86 12.42 0.46
CA PRO A 124 -6.87 11.05 -0.04
C PRO A 124 -7.75 10.90 -1.29
N GLU A 125 -7.19 10.33 -2.34
CA GLU A 125 -7.93 9.99 -3.55
C GLU A 125 -8.52 8.58 -3.41
N ILE A 126 -9.85 8.45 -3.48
CA ILE A 126 -10.51 7.14 -3.47
C ILE A 126 -10.54 6.60 -4.90
N LEU A 127 -9.98 5.41 -5.11
CA LEU A 127 -9.83 4.78 -6.41
C LEU A 127 -10.47 3.40 -6.44
N THR A 128 -11.09 3.08 -7.56
CA THR A 128 -11.55 1.73 -7.93
C THR A 128 -10.60 1.09 -8.94
N THR A 129 -10.73 -0.20 -9.21
CA THR A 129 -9.95 -0.87 -10.27
C THR A 129 -10.08 -0.15 -11.61
N ARG A 130 -11.28 0.37 -11.93
CA ARG A 130 -11.52 1.12 -13.17
C ARG A 130 -10.73 2.43 -13.22
N ASP A 131 -10.55 3.10 -12.07
CA ASP A 131 -9.77 4.34 -11.99
C ASP A 131 -8.28 4.08 -12.17
N LEU A 132 -7.76 2.96 -11.64
CA LEU A 132 -6.37 2.55 -11.87
C LEU A 132 -6.11 2.20 -13.34
N LEU A 133 -7.02 1.45 -13.98
CA LEU A 133 -6.90 1.13 -15.41
C LEU A 133 -6.83 2.41 -16.25
N ARG A 134 -7.67 3.39 -15.94
CA ARG A 134 -7.67 4.70 -16.60
C ARG A 134 -6.38 5.49 -16.37
N LYS A 135 -5.82 5.47 -15.16
CA LYS A 135 -4.53 6.14 -14.85
C LYS A 135 -3.34 5.47 -15.53
N GLY A 136 -3.31 4.14 -15.57
CA GLY A 136 -2.18 3.39 -16.16
C GLY A 136 -2.21 3.30 -17.68
N TRP A 137 -3.40 3.28 -18.29
CA TRP A 137 -3.58 2.99 -19.72
C TRP A 137 -4.29 4.11 -20.51
N GLY A 138 -4.76 5.17 -19.84
CA GLY A 138 -5.38 6.33 -20.48
C GLY A 138 -6.75 6.07 -21.13
N ILE A 139 -7.45 5.00 -20.73
CA ILE A 139 -8.77 4.57 -21.25
C ILE A 139 -9.94 4.94 -20.34
#